data_AF-A0A0L0FLQ4-F1
#
_entry.id   AF-A0A0L0FLQ4-F1
#
_cell.length_a   1.000
_cell.length_b   1.000
_cell.length_c   1.000
_cell.angle_alpha   90.00
_cell.angle_beta   90.00
_cell.angle_gamma   90.00
#
_symmetry.space_group_name_H-M   'P 1'
#
loop_
_entity.id
_entity.type
_entity.pdbx_description
1 polymer ?
#
loop_
_entity_poly.entity_id
_entity_poly.type
_entity_poly.pdbx_seq_one_letter_code
_entity_poly.pdbx_strand_id
1 'polypeptide(L)'
;AGVGALQDNLDGQIISQVQQQLGALLLLCAFLSFGGLTCLEVFESERVLFLHERANGFYQAGSFFLSKLLFDTVLLRIIPPIFTGTLFYFLMDMRAGFVHFVVFITVLTLCNLTAASICMLVGLAITNRALALLVASLVILLSLSLTNLFNNSGSMPSWAAWVHYLSFFNYAYEALVINELKDINFQGVALGAEALSVEANQLLDELGFEVENYALDIFVLTGLFLLGQLLTFLLLQYRIKLVR
;
A
#
# COMPACT_ATOMS: atom_id res chain seq x y z
N ALA A 1 33.13 21.24 -24.93
CA ALA A 1 32.46 19.96 -25.23
C ALA A 1 32.45 18.98 -24.05
N GLY A 2 33.38 19.05 -23.08
CA GLY A 2 33.43 18.07 -21.97
C GLY A 2 32.46 18.30 -20.81
N VAL A 3 32.23 19.55 -20.38
CA VAL A 3 31.44 19.84 -19.16
C VAL A 3 29.94 19.58 -19.37
N GLY A 4 29.36 19.99 -20.51
CA GLY A 4 27.96 19.72 -20.82
C GLY A 4 27.65 18.23 -20.94
N ALA A 5 28.53 17.45 -21.56
CA ALA A 5 28.37 15.99 -21.65
C ALA A 5 28.52 15.28 -20.29
N LEU A 6 29.29 15.85 -19.35
CA LEU A 6 29.38 15.33 -17.99
C LEU A 6 28.13 15.68 -17.17
N GLN A 7 27.58 16.88 -17.36
CA GLN A 7 26.33 17.30 -16.70
C GLN A 7 25.13 16.49 -17.21
N ASP A 8 25.00 16.29 -18.53
CA ASP A 8 23.96 15.42 -19.11
C ASP A 8 24.05 13.97 -18.59
N ASN A 9 25.27 13.46 -18.35
CA ASN A 9 25.47 12.14 -17.76
C ASN A 9 25.11 12.08 -16.26
N LEU A 10 25.42 13.14 -15.51
CA LEU A 10 25.08 13.25 -14.09
C LEU A 10 23.56 13.38 -13.89
N ASP A 11 22.91 14.22 -14.70
CA ASP A 11 21.46 14.41 -14.65
C ASP A 11 20.73 13.11 -15.05
N GLY A 12 21.22 12.40 -16.06
CA GLY A 12 20.70 11.07 -16.43
C GLY A 12 20.87 10.02 -15.33
N GLN A 13 21.96 10.05 -14.58
CA GLN A 13 22.18 9.15 -13.43
C GLN A 13 21.20 9.45 -12.29
N ILE A 14 21.01 10.73 -11.93
CA ILE A 14 20.10 11.15 -10.85
C ILE A 14 18.66 10.74 -11.19
N ILE A 15 18.19 11.02 -12.40
CA ILE A 15 16.83 10.64 -12.84
C ILE A 15 16.65 9.13 -12.79
N SER A 16 17.64 8.36 -13.26
CA SER A 16 17.58 6.90 -13.21
C SER A 16 17.54 6.34 -11.79
N GLN A 17 18.25 6.97 -10.85
CA GLN A 17 18.26 6.57 -9.44
C GLN A 17 16.90 6.81 -8.79
N VAL A 18 16.31 7.99 -8.99
CA VAL A 18 14.97 8.31 -8.49
C VAL A 18 13.93 7.34 -9.06
N GLN A 19 13.98 7.06 -10.37
CA GLN A 19 13.07 6.11 -11.00
C GLN A 19 13.21 4.69 -10.41
N GLN A 20 14.43 4.24 -10.10
CA GLN A 20 14.66 2.96 -9.45
C GLN A 20 14.09 2.90 -8.04
N GLN A 21 14.25 3.97 -7.24
CA GLN A 21 13.68 4.08 -5.89
C GLN A 21 12.14 4.08 -5.95
N LEU A 22 11.55 4.90 -6.82
CA LEU A 22 10.11 4.97 -7.03
C LEU A 22 9.50 3.62 -7.46
N GLY A 23 10.15 2.93 -8.40
CA GLY A 23 9.72 1.60 -8.86
C GLY A 23 9.83 0.54 -7.77
N ALA A 24 10.88 0.60 -6.95
CA ALA A 24 11.08 -0.35 -5.87
C ALA A 24 10.11 -0.15 -4.69
N LEU A 25 9.77 1.09 -4.35
CA LEU A 25 8.72 1.40 -3.37
C LEU A 25 7.38 0.77 -3.78
N LEU A 26 7.01 0.91 -5.05
CA LEU A 26 5.80 0.32 -5.59
C LEU A 26 5.86 -1.22 -5.54
N LEU A 27 6.99 -1.81 -5.96
CA LEU A 27 7.17 -3.26 -5.97
C LEU A 27 7.14 -3.85 -4.55
N LEU A 28 7.72 -3.15 -3.56
CA LEU A 28 7.68 -3.56 -2.16
C LEU A 28 6.24 -3.56 -1.61
N CYS A 29 5.46 -2.53 -1.91
CA CYS A 29 4.05 -2.47 -1.55
C CYS A 29 3.24 -3.60 -2.21
N ALA A 30 3.50 -3.85 -3.49
CA ALA A 30 2.89 -4.93 -4.25
C ALA A 30 3.17 -6.28 -3.60
N PHE A 31 4.45 -6.57 -3.34
CA PHE A 31 4.91 -7.83 -2.75
C PHE A 31 4.19 -8.13 -1.42
N LEU A 32 4.12 -7.15 -0.52
CA LEU A 32 3.43 -7.32 0.76
C LEU A 32 1.92 -7.50 0.60
N SER A 33 1.30 -6.74 -0.29
CA SER A 33 -0.15 -6.84 -0.51
C SER A 33 -0.56 -8.18 -1.12
N PHE A 34 0.20 -8.72 -2.07
CA PHE A 34 -0.01 -10.08 -2.60
C PHE A 34 0.21 -11.16 -1.55
N GLY A 35 1.20 -10.98 -0.66
CA GLY A 35 1.37 -11.81 0.53
C GLY A 35 0.09 -11.87 1.38
N GLY A 36 -0.79 -10.89 1.24
CA GLY A 36 -2.06 -10.84 1.92
C GLY A 36 -3.19 -11.75 1.44
N LEU A 37 -3.04 -12.40 0.30
CA LEU A 37 -3.99 -13.41 -0.16
C LEU A 37 -4.08 -14.61 0.80
N THR A 38 -3.02 -14.86 1.58
CA THR A 38 -2.96 -15.94 2.59
C THR A 38 -4.08 -15.86 3.64
N CYS A 39 -4.52 -14.66 4.01
CA CYS A 39 -5.60 -14.50 4.99
C CYS A 39 -6.94 -15.02 4.50
N LEU A 40 -7.17 -15.02 3.18
CA LEU A 40 -8.38 -15.59 2.61
C LEU A 40 -8.44 -17.10 2.88
N GLU A 41 -7.34 -17.80 2.63
CA GLU A 41 -7.27 -19.26 2.84
C GLU A 41 -7.44 -19.64 4.31
N VAL A 42 -6.74 -18.93 5.20
CA VAL A 42 -6.81 -19.14 6.64
C VAL A 42 -8.23 -18.87 7.15
N PHE A 43 -8.82 -17.74 6.76
CA PHE A 43 -10.17 -17.38 7.21
C PHE A 43 -11.23 -18.37 6.72
N GLU A 44 -11.11 -18.86 5.49
CA GLU A 44 -12.08 -19.80 4.94
C GLU A 44 -12.04 -21.16 5.64
N SER A 45 -10.85 -21.68 5.92
CA SER A 45 -10.69 -22.96 6.62
C SER A 45 -11.27 -22.91 8.04
N GLU A 46 -11.02 -21.83 8.78
CA GLU A 46 -11.51 -21.66 10.14
C GLU A 46 -13.01 -21.35 10.22
N ARG A 47 -13.57 -20.69 9.19
CA ARG A 47 -15.00 -20.37 9.15
C ARG A 47 -15.87 -21.63 9.22
N VAL A 48 -15.47 -22.72 8.57
CA VAL A 48 -16.23 -23.99 8.58
C VAL A 48 -16.29 -24.54 10.00
N LEU A 49 -15.17 -24.54 10.73
CA LEU A 49 -15.09 -24.95 12.13
C LEU A 49 -15.93 -24.02 13.02
N PHE A 50 -15.81 -22.71 12.82
CA PHE A 50 -16.59 -21.70 13.55
C PHE A 50 -18.10 -21.93 13.45
N LEU A 51 -18.62 -22.25 12.27
CA LEU A 51 -20.06 -22.51 12.09
C LEU A 51 -20.50 -23.74 12.89
N HIS A 52 -19.67 -24.78 12.95
CA HIS A 52 -19.95 -25.99 13.71
C HIS A 52 -19.96 -25.72 15.22
N GLU A 53 -18.95 -25.04 15.75
CA GLU A 53 -18.84 -24.73 17.18
C GLU A 53 -19.91 -23.72 17.64
N ARG A 54 -20.29 -22.79 16.77
CA ARG A 54 -21.40 -21.87 17.02
C ARG A 54 -22.74 -22.58 17.10
N ALA A 55 -22.98 -23.60 16.28
CA ALA A 55 -24.22 -24.39 16.35
C ALA A 55 -24.38 -25.08 17.72
N ASN A 56 -23.24 -25.44 18.34
CA ASN A 56 -23.19 -26.01 19.68
C ASN A 56 -23.17 -24.96 20.82
N GLY A 57 -23.16 -23.66 20.49
CA GLY A 57 -23.24 -22.57 21.46
C GLY A 57 -21.94 -22.18 22.16
N PHE A 58 -20.76 -22.61 21.68
CA PHE A 58 -19.48 -22.37 22.36
C PHE A 58 -19.03 -20.90 22.35
N TYR A 59 -19.21 -20.17 21.24
CA TYR A 59 -18.80 -18.76 21.15
C TYR A 59 -19.63 -17.89 20.19
N GLN A 60 -19.58 -16.59 20.45
CA GLN A 60 -20.22 -15.56 19.64
C GLN A 60 -19.33 -15.11 18.46
N ALA A 61 -19.95 -14.61 17.39
CA ALA A 61 -19.25 -14.16 16.18
C ALA A 61 -18.24 -13.03 16.46
N GLY A 62 -18.54 -12.12 17.40
CA GLY A 62 -17.64 -11.04 17.78
C GLY A 62 -16.36 -11.54 18.46
N SER A 63 -16.47 -12.51 19.38
CA SER A 63 -15.30 -13.07 20.05
C SER A 63 -14.39 -13.82 19.09
N PHE A 64 -14.95 -14.55 18.12
CA PHE A 64 -14.18 -15.22 17.08
C PHE A 64 -13.46 -14.21 16.18
N PHE A 65 -14.21 -13.22 15.66
CA PHE A 65 -13.67 -12.22 14.74
C PHE A 65 -12.57 -11.38 15.38
N LEU A 66 -12.77 -10.91 16.62
CA LEU A 66 -11.78 -10.07 17.30
C LEU A 66 -10.50 -10.84 17.62
N SER A 67 -10.61 -12.05 18.15
CA SER A 67 -9.44 -12.90 18.38
C SER A 67 -8.68 -13.14 17.08
N LYS A 68 -9.40 -13.48 16.01
CA LYS A 68 -8.77 -13.74 14.71
C LYS A 68 -8.09 -12.50 14.15
N LEU A 69 -8.77 -11.36 14.19
CA LEU A 69 -8.23 -10.08 13.72
C LEU A 69 -6.96 -9.72 14.48
N LEU A 70 -6.93 -9.86 15.81
CA LEU A 70 -5.75 -9.53 16.61
C LEU A 70 -4.56 -10.44 16.29
N PHE A 71 -4.75 -11.76 16.25
CA PHE A 71 -3.65 -12.68 15.97
C PHE A 71 -3.13 -12.54 14.54
N ASP A 72 -4.03 -12.39 13.56
CA ASP A 72 -3.65 -12.20 12.16
C ASP A 72 -2.92 -10.87 11.94
N THR A 73 -3.49 -9.78 12.46
CA THR A 73 -2.90 -8.43 12.35
C THR A 73 -1.51 -8.38 12.97
N VAL A 74 -1.35 -8.88 14.20
CA VAL A 74 -0.08 -8.76 14.90
C VAL A 74 0.98 -9.66 14.28
N LEU A 75 0.68 -10.95 14.05
CA LEU A 75 1.71 -11.92 13.65
C LEU A 75 2.03 -11.85 12.16
N LEU A 76 1.02 -11.75 11.30
CA LEU A 76 1.19 -11.84 9.85
C LEU A 76 1.24 -10.48 9.16
N ARG A 77 0.73 -9.40 9.78
CA ARG A 77 0.61 -8.10 9.11
C ARG A 77 1.56 -7.03 9.61
N ILE A 78 1.98 -7.09 10.87
CA ILE A 78 2.94 -6.14 11.44
C ILE A 78 4.38 -6.64 11.29
N ILE A 79 4.64 -7.91 11.63
CA ILE A 79 6.01 -8.44 11.65
C ILE A 79 6.66 -8.45 10.25
N PRO A 80 6.00 -8.95 9.17
CA PRO A 80 6.66 -9.05 7.88
C PRO A 80 7.04 -7.69 7.27
N PRO A 81 6.16 -6.66 7.22
CA PRO A 81 6.55 -5.35 6.71
C PRO A 81 7.64 -4.67 7.52
N ILE A 82 7.69 -4.89 8.85
CA ILE A 82 8.80 -4.37 9.66
C ILE A 82 10.12 -5.01 9.19
N PHE A 83 10.16 -6.33 9.06
CA PHE A 83 11.38 -7.03 8.68
C PHE A 83 11.81 -6.72 7.25
N THR A 84 10.91 -6.88 6.27
CA THR A 84 11.22 -6.63 4.86
C THR A 84 11.43 -5.14 4.59
N GLY A 85 10.64 -4.26 5.20
CA GLY A 85 10.78 -2.82 5.05
C GLY A 85 12.10 -2.32 5.62
N THR A 86 12.54 -2.82 6.77
CA THR A 86 13.85 -2.45 7.35
C THR A 86 14.99 -2.88 6.43
N LEU A 87 14.95 -4.10 5.90
CA LEU A 87 15.97 -4.58 4.95
C LEU A 87 16.01 -3.73 3.68
N PHE A 88 14.85 -3.43 3.08
CA PHE A 88 14.77 -2.61 1.87
C PHE A 88 15.27 -1.18 2.09
N TYR A 89 14.92 -0.58 3.23
CA TYR A 89 15.33 0.78 3.57
C TYR A 89 16.86 0.92 3.62
N PHE A 90 17.57 -0.07 4.19
CA PHE A 90 19.03 -0.08 4.20
C PHE A 90 19.66 -0.47 2.86
N LEU A 91 19.03 -1.35 2.08
CA LEU A 91 19.56 -1.79 0.78
C LEU A 91 19.48 -0.71 -0.30
N MET A 92 18.45 0.14 -0.27
CA MET A 92 18.23 1.17 -1.28
C MET A 92 18.83 2.53 -0.91
N ASP A 93 19.55 2.60 0.21
CA ASP A 93 20.14 3.82 0.76
C ASP A 93 19.11 4.97 0.82
N MET A 94 17.95 4.67 1.42
CA MET A 94 16.85 5.63 1.52
C MET A 94 17.17 6.75 2.50
N ARG A 95 16.43 7.85 2.41
CA ARG A 95 16.66 9.10 3.15
C ARG A 95 16.93 8.87 4.63
N ALA A 96 18.13 9.23 5.08
CA ALA A 96 18.52 9.10 6.49
C ALA A 96 17.64 9.92 7.44
N GLY A 97 17.04 9.27 8.43
CA GLY A 97 16.34 9.93 9.53
C GLY A 97 15.37 9.00 10.26
N PHE A 98 15.41 8.99 11.59
CA PHE A 98 14.57 8.09 12.39
C PHE A 98 13.07 8.31 12.18
N VAL A 99 12.65 9.57 12.03
CA VAL A 99 11.23 9.91 11.79
C VAL A 99 10.77 9.39 10.43
N HIS A 100 11.55 9.59 9.38
CA HIS A 100 11.24 9.10 8.03
C HIS A 100 11.18 7.58 7.96
N PHE A 101 12.07 6.90 8.68
CA PHE A 101 12.06 5.44 8.81
C PHE A 101 10.78 4.93 9.50
N VAL A 102 10.40 5.53 10.64
CA VAL A 102 9.20 5.09 11.39
C VAL A 102 7.93 5.33 10.57
N VAL A 103 7.84 6.47 9.89
CA VAL A 103 6.74 6.76 8.96
C VAL A 103 6.69 5.74 7.84
N PHE A 104 7.82 5.47 7.19
CA PHE A 104 7.93 4.53 6.08
C PHE A 104 7.38 3.15 6.48
N ILE A 105 7.85 2.61 7.60
CA ILE A 105 7.37 1.33 8.14
C ILE A 105 5.87 1.39 8.47
N THR A 106 5.41 2.50 9.06
CA THR A 106 4.00 2.67 9.42
C THR A 106 3.11 2.63 8.17
N VAL A 107 3.40 3.45 7.15
CA VAL A 107 2.62 3.47 5.90
C VAL A 107 2.67 2.10 5.21
N LEU A 108 3.82 1.43 5.21
CA LEU A 108 3.97 0.10 4.63
C LEU A 108 3.11 -0.95 5.35
N THR A 109 3.08 -0.91 6.69
CA THR A 109 2.20 -1.79 7.49
C THR A 109 0.72 -1.50 7.24
N LEU A 110 0.32 -0.22 7.16
CA LEU A 110 -1.06 0.19 6.87
C LEU A 110 -1.51 -0.27 5.48
N CYS A 111 -0.63 -0.17 4.47
CA CYS A 111 -0.90 -0.65 3.12
C CYS A 111 -1.17 -2.17 3.12
N ASN A 112 -0.29 -2.95 3.74
CA ASN A 112 -0.45 -4.40 3.89
C ASN A 112 -1.74 -4.76 4.64
N LEU A 113 -2.07 -4.01 5.70
CA LEU A 113 -3.24 -4.23 6.53
C LEU A 113 -4.55 -3.91 5.78
N THR A 114 -4.54 -2.87 4.95
CA THR A 114 -5.67 -2.51 4.09
C THR A 114 -5.88 -3.56 3.01
N ALA A 115 -4.81 -4.01 2.34
CA ALA A 115 -4.88 -5.11 1.37
C ALA A 115 -5.45 -6.40 1.98
N ALA A 116 -5.00 -6.74 3.20
CA ALA A 116 -5.52 -7.87 3.97
C ALA A 116 -7.02 -7.78 4.20
N SER A 117 -7.51 -6.61 4.63
CA SER A 117 -8.91 -6.37 4.93
C SER A 117 -9.81 -6.56 3.70
N ILE A 118 -9.35 -6.10 2.53
CA ILE A 118 -10.05 -6.28 1.25
C ILE A 118 -10.07 -7.76 0.87
N CYS A 119 -8.96 -8.48 1.02
CA CYS A 119 -8.91 -9.92 0.74
C CYS A 119 -9.87 -10.71 1.63
N MET A 120 -9.94 -10.39 2.93
CA MET A 120 -10.89 -11.01 3.87
C MET A 120 -12.34 -10.73 3.47
N LEU A 121 -12.65 -9.49 3.07
CA LEU A 121 -13.98 -9.10 2.62
C LEU A 121 -14.41 -9.88 1.36
N VAL A 122 -13.52 -10.00 0.37
CA VAL A 122 -13.77 -10.78 -0.85
C VAL A 122 -13.94 -12.27 -0.54
N GLY A 123 -13.12 -12.83 0.34
CA GLY A 123 -13.21 -14.22 0.80
C GLY A 123 -14.53 -14.54 1.51
N LEU A 124 -15.14 -13.57 2.18
CA LEU A 124 -16.44 -13.70 2.82
C LEU A 124 -17.62 -13.55 1.85
N ALA A 125 -17.44 -12.69 0.83
CA ALA A 125 -18.45 -12.44 -0.19
C ALA A 125 -18.63 -13.64 -1.13
N ILE A 126 -17.54 -14.26 -1.57
CA ILE A 126 -17.50 -15.34 -2.56
C ILE A 126 -17.39 -16.70 -1.85
N THR A 127 -18.21 -17.68 -2.25
CA THR A 127 -18.21 -19.03 -1.63
C THR A 127 -17.17 -19.98 -2.19
N ASN A 128 -16.74 -19.77 -3.44
CA ASN A 128 -15.76 -20.62 -4.09
C ASN A 128 -14.34 -20.04 -3.91
N ARG A 129 -13.44 -20.82 -3.30
CA ARG A 129 -12.05 -20.41 -2.99
C ARG A 129 -11.31 -19.89 -4.21
N ALA A 130 -11.30 -20.68 -5.29
CA ALA A 130 -10.53 -20.35 -6.48
C ALA A 130 -11.00 -19.03 -7.12
N LEU A 131 -12.32 -18.80 -7.13
CA LEU A 131 -12.89 -17.53 -7.61
C LEU A 131 -12.56 -16.37 -6.66
N ALA A 132 -12.57 -16.60 -5.35
CA ALA A 132 -12.25 -15.57 -4.37
C ALA A 132 -10.78 -15.12 -4.45
N LEU A 133 -9.83 -16.06 -4.60
CA LEU A 133 -8.42 -15.73 -4.84
C LEU A 133 -8.23 -14.97 -6.16
N LEU A 134 -8.90 -15.41 -7.23
CA LEU A 134 -8.83 -14.73 -8.53
C LEU A 134 -9.35 -13.29 -8.41
N VAL A 135 -10.51 -13.09 -7.79
CA VAL A 135 -11.09 -11.74 -7.63
C VAL A 135 -10.22 -10.88 -6.72
N ALA A 136 -9.72 -11.41 -5.60
CA ALA A 136 -8.86 -10.65 -4.68
C ALA A 136 -7.55 -10.22 -5.35
N SER A 137 -6.90 -11.12 -6.10
CA SER A 137 -5.68 -10.81 -6.84
C SER A 137 -5.93 -9.79 -7.96
N LEU A 138 -7.05 -9.88 -8.67
CA LEU A 138 -7.46 -8.86 -9.64
C LEU A 138 -7.70 -7.49 -8.98
N VAL A 139 -8.36 -7.44 -7.82
CA VAL A 139 -8.58 -6.18 -7.10
C VAL A 139 -7.26 -5.54 -6.68
N ILE A 140 -6.30 -6.33 -6.18
CA ILE A 140 -4.95 -5.84 -5.85
C ILE A 140 -4.25 -5.32 -7.12
N LEU A 141 -4.26 -6.09 -8.22
CA LEU A 141 -3.64 -5.69 -9.48
C LEU A 141 -4.24 -4.40 -10.05
N LEU A 142 -5.58 -4.28 -10.04
CA LEU A 142 -6.27 -3.09 -10.49
C LEU A 142 -5.91 -1.88 -9.62
N SER A 143 -5.93 -2.04 -8.29
CA SER A 143 -5.53 -1.00 -7.35
C SER A 143 -4.10 -0.50 -7.62
N LEU A 144 -3.16 -1.43 -7.85
CA LEU A 144 -1.78 -1.12 -8.20
C LEU A 144 -1.66 -0.39 -9.55
N SER A 145 -2.38 -0.83 -10.58
CA SER A 145 -2.36 -0.22 -11.92
C SER A 145 -2.89 1.22 -11.93
N LEU A 146 -3.71 1.58 -10.94
CA LEU A 146 -4.31 2.90 -10.79
C LEU A 146 -3.43 3.89 -10.04
N THR A 147 -2.19 3.53 -9.68
CA THR A 147 -1.27 4.44 -9.00
C THR A 147 -0.81 5.55 -9.95
N ASN A 148 -0.64 6.78 -9.46
CA ASN A 148 -0.14 7.95 -10.20
C ASN A 148 1.15 7.67 -11.03
N LEU A 149 2.00 6.73 -10.59
CA LEU A 149 3.19 6.32 -11.35
C LEU A 149 2.87 5.81 -12.77
N PHE A 150 1.77 5.08 -12.94
CA PHE A 150 1.38 4.53 -14.26
C PHE A 150 0.44 5.47 -15.03
N ASN A 151 -0.26 6.33 -14.31
CA ASN A 151 -1.29 7.18 -14.86
C ASN A 151 -0.96 8.63 -14.54
N ASN A 152 -0.11 9.23 -15.36
CA ASN A 152 0.22 10.65 -15.25
C ASN A 152 -1.08 11.46 -15.36
N SER A 153 -1.36 12.29 -14.35
CA SER A 153 -2.66 12.91 -14.03
C SER A 153 -3.27 13.76 -15.15
N GLY A 154 -2.53 14.04 -16.24
CA GLY A 154 -3.05 14.70 -17.45
C GLY A 154 -3.65 13.77 -18.51
N SER A 155 -3.46 12.45 -18.42
CA SER A 155 -3.83 11.49 -19.47
C SER A 155 -5.17 10.77 -19.25
N MET A 156 -5.74 10.87 -18.04
CA MET A 156 -6.97 10.16 -17.68
C MET A 156 -8.23 10.97 -18.05
N PRO A 157 -9.24 10.34 -18.69
CA PRO A 157 -10.52 10.98 -18.93
C PRO A 157 -11.21 11.39 -17.61
N SER A 158 -11.83 12.56 -17.57
CA SER A 158 -12.49 13.10 -16.36
C SER A 158 -13.56 12.18 -15.75
N TRP A 159 -14.23 11.37 -16.58
CA TRP A 159 -15.20 10.38 -16.10
C TRP A 159 -14.57 9.19 -15.35
N ALA A 160 -13.27 8.95 -15.51
CA ALA A 160 -12.55 7.83 -14.90
C ALA A 160 -11.71 8.27 -13.69
N ALA A 161 -11.54 9.58 -13.48
CA ALA A 161 -10.73 10.15 -12.40
C ALA A 161 -11.20 9.73 -10.99
N TRP A 162 -12.49 9.43 -10.80
CA TRP A 162 -13.01 8.97 -9.51
C TRP A 162 -12.46 7.59 -9.09
N VAL A 163 -12.08 6.74 -10.06
CA VAL A 163 -11.55 5.40 -9.80
C VAL A 163 -10.19 5.46 -9.11
N HIS A 164 -9.44 6.53 -9.36
CA HIS A 164 -8.17 6.81 -8.70
C HIS A 164 -8.32 6.91 -7.18
N TYR A 165 -9.35 7.63 -6.72
CA TYR A 165 -9.65 7.80 -5.29
C TYR A 165 -10.12 6.51 -4.59
N LEU A 166 -10.47 5.47 -5.34
CA LEU A 166 -10.86 4.17 -4.80
C LEU A 166 -9.64 3.26 -4.56
N SER A 167 -8.48 3.57 -5.16
CA SER A 167 -7.26 2.80 -5.00
C SER A 167 -6.58 3.09 -3.66
N PHE A 168 -6.62 2.12 -2.74
CA PHE A 168 -5.84 2.19 -1.50
C PHE A 168 -4.31 2.20 -1.76
N PHE A 169 -3.88 1.64 -2.90
CA PHE A 169 -2.47 1.61 -3.28
C PHE A 169 -1.96 3.00 -3.61
N ASN A 170 -2.78 3.84 -4.25
CA ASN A 170 -2.35 5.19 -4.61
C ASN A 170 -2.03 6.01 -3.36
N TYR A 171 -2.91 6.04 -2.36
CA TYR A 171 -2.67 6.77 -1.11
C TYR A 171 -1.44 6.27 -0.35
N ALA A 172 -1.23 4.95 -0.32
CA ALA A 172 -0.04 4.38 0.32
C ALA A 172 1.24 4.74 -0.44
N TYR A 173 1.21 4.68 -1.77
CA TYR A 173 2.36 5.00 -2.62
C TYR A 173 2.71 6.49 -2.55
N GLU A 174 1.71 7.36 -2.68
CA GLU A 174 1.86 8.81 -2.54
C GLU A 174 2.51 9.19 -1.20
N ALA A 175 2.00 8.65 -0.09
CA ALA A 175 2.58 8.89 1.23
C ALA A 175 4.03 8.41 1.36
N LEU A 176 4.39 7.27 0.75
CA LEU A 176 5.77 6.76 0.75
C LEU A 176 6.70 7.62 -0.11
N VAL A 177 6.24 8.04 -1.29
CA VAL A 177 7.01 8.88 -2.22
C VAL A 177 7.24 10.27 -1.63
N ILE A 178 6.20 10.89 -1.03
CA ILE A 178 6.33 12.16 -0.34
C ILE A 178 7.31 12.04 0.84
N ASN A 179 7.21 10.98 1.65
CA ASN A 179 8.13 10.81 2.78
C ASN A 179 9.60 10.69 2.34
N GLU A 180 9.85 10.08 1.18
CA GLU A 180 11.20 9.94 0.63
C GLU A 180 11.68 11.23 -0.01
N LEU A 181 10.94 11.80 -0.96
CA LEU A 181 11.41 12.88 -1.83
C LEU A 181 11.26 14.28 -1.22
N LYS A 182 10.39 14.47 -0.22
CA LYS A 182 10.10 15.80 0.33
C LYS A 182 11.37 16.47 0.88
N ASP A 183 11.62 17.70 0.47
CA ASP A 183 12.79 18.51 0.89
C ASP A 183 14.16 17.90 0.53
N ILE A 184 14.22 16.93 -0.39
CA ILE A 184 15.51 16.48 -0.96
C ILE A 184 15.89 17.43 -2.10
N ASN A 185 17.04 18.08 -1.95
CA ASN A 185 17.69 18.77 -3.05
C ASN A 185 18.70 17.81 -3.68
N PHE A 186 18.43 17.34 -4.90
CA PHE A 186 19.44 16.63 -5.67
C PHE A 186 20.54 17.62 -6.04
N GLN A 187 21.66 17.59 -5.32
CA GLN A 187 22.81 18.44 -5.62
C GLN A 187 23.59 17.81 -6.79
N GLY A 188 23.29 18.22 -8.01
CA GLY A 188 24.22 18.05 -9.12
C GLY A 188 25.47 18.89 -8.86
N VAL A 189 26.66 18.26 -8.85
CA VAL A 189 27.93 19.00 -8.79
C VAL A 189 28.16 19.66 -10.14
N ALA A 190 27.65 20.88 -10.32
CA ALA A 190 27.98 21.71 -11.46
C ALA A 190 29.35 22.38 -11.21
N LEU A 191 30.33 22.08 -12.06
CA LEU A 191 31.62 22.77 -12.08
C LEU A 191 31.43 24.20 -12.61
N GLY A 192 31.03 25.13 -11.72
CA GLY A 192 31.22 26.57 -11.92
C GLY A 192 30.04 27.40 -12.43
N ALA A 193 28.83 26.87 -12.51
CA ALA A 193 27.61 27.65 -12.69
C ALA A 193 26.51 27.03 -11.81
N GLU A 194 25.61 27.86 -11.29
CA GLU A 194 24.56 27.55 -10.31
C GLU A 194 24.12 26.08 -10.31
N ALA A 195 24.20 25.45 -9.13
CA ALA A 195 23.74 24.08 -8.92
C ALA A 195 22.31 23.97 -9.47
N LEU A 196 22.14 23.18 -10.53
CA LEU A 196 20.83 22.86 -11.06
C LEU A 196 20.17 21.93 -10.04
N SER A 197 19.61 22.51 -8.99
CA SER A 197 18.76 21.79 -8.05
C SER A 197 17.49 21.46 -8.82
N VAL A 198 17.41 20.25 -9.38
CA VAL A 198 16.10 19.68 -9.71
C VAL A 198 15.40 19.56 -8.37
N GLU A 199 14.52 20.50 -8.09
CA GLU A 199 13.80 20.57 -6.83
C GLU A 199 12.87 19.36 -6.79
N ALA A 200 13.04 18.45 -5.82
CA ALA A 200 12.21 17.24 -5.72
C ALA A 200 10.71 17.58 -5.63
N ASN A 201 10.36 18.80 -5.22
CA ASN A 201 9.00 19.33 -5.23
C ASN A 201 8.42 19.44 -6.65
N GLN A 202 9.22 19.83 -7.65
CA GLN A 202 8.77 19.89 -9.05
C GLN A 202 8.50 18.49 -9.63
N LEU A 203 9.28 17.48 -9.22
CA LEU A 203 9.03 16.09 -9.59
C LEU A 203 7.75 15.54 -8.93
N LEU A 204 7.47 15.93 -7.68
CA LEU A 204 6.23 15.57 -6.99
C LEU A 204 5.02 16.21 -7.69
N ASP A 205 5.12 17.47 -8.09
CA ASP A 205 4.07 18.17 -8.86
C ASP A 205 3.86 17.55 -10.24
N GLU A 206 4.93 17.17 -10.96
CA GLU A 206 4.86 16.47 -12.25
C GLU A 206 4.21 15.08 -12.14
N LEU A 207 4.43 14.39 -11.02
CA LEU A 207 3.79 13.11 -10.71
C LEU A 207 2.36 13.28 -10.18
N GLY A 208 1.90 14.52 -9.96
CA GLY A 208 0.55 14.85 -9.49
C GLY A 208 0.33 14.55 -8.00
N PHE A 209 1.39 14.56 -7.19
CA PHE A 209 1.32 14.33 -5.74
C PHE A 209 1.16 15.63 -4.96
N GLU A 210 0.13 15.72 -4.14
CA GLU A 210 -0.13 16.93 -3.33
C GLU A 210 0.55 16.81 -1.97
N VAL A 211 1.71 17.44 -1.80
CA VAL A 211 2.54 17.37 -0.55
C VAL A 211 1.78 17.81 0.71
N GLU A 212 0.76 18.67 0.57
CA GLU A 212 -0.09 19.13 1.66
C GLU A 212 -1.08 18.07 2.15
N ASN A 213 -1.48 17.13 1.27
CA ASN A 213 -2.44 16.07 1.59
C ASN A 213 -1.82 14.82 2.21
N TYR A 214 -0.50 14.80 2.40
CA TYR A 214 0.22 13.69 3.00
C TYR A 214 -0.42 13.11 4.28
N ALA A 215 -0.91 13.97 5.18
CA ALA A 215 -1.60 13.51 6.39
C ALA A 215 -2.99 12.93 6.08
N LEU A 216 -3.70 13.55 5.14
CA LEU A 216 -5.01 13.12 4.65
C LEU A 216 -4.91 11.69 4.08
N ASP A 217 -3.87 11.39 3.30
CA ASP A 217 -3.68 10.06 2.70
C ASP A 217 -3.54 8.96 3.77
N ILE A 218 -2.77 9.23 4.82
CA ILE A 218 -2.64 8.32 5.96
C ILE A 218 -3.98 8.15 6.69
N PHE A 219 -4.74 9.23 6.87
CA PHE A 219 -6.07 9.17 7.47
C PHE A 219 -7.08 8.41 6.60
N VAL A 220 -7.05 8.57 5.28
CA VAL A 220 -7.91 7.82 4.36
C VAL A 220 -7.52 6.35 4.34
N LEU A 221 -6.23 6.02 4.33
CA LEU A 221 -5.75 4.65 4.36
C LEU A 221 -6.16 3.93 5.65
N THR A 222 -6.00 4.59 6.80
CA THR A 222 -6.51 4.06 8.09
C THR A 222 -8.03 3.93 8.10
N GLY A 223 -8.74 4.91 7.53
CA GLY A 223 -10.20 4.87 7.36
C GLY A 223 -10.66 3.69 6.51
N LEU A 224 -9.99 3.43 5.38
CA LEU A 224 -10.28 2.30 4.48
C LEU A 224 -10.04 0.96 5.17
N PHE A 225 -8.95 0.84 5.95
CA PHE A 225 -8.72 -0.34 6.77
C PHE A 225 -9.86 -0.59 7.78
N LEU A 226 -10.23 0.42 8.57
CA LEU A 226 -11.29 0.30 9.58
C LEU A 226 -12.65 -0.01 8.95
N LEU A 227 -12.96 0.65 7.83
CA LEU A 227 -14.17 0.41 7.06
C LEU A 227 -14.19 -1.01 6.49
N GLY A 228 -13.07 -1.50 5.95
CA GLY A 228 -12.93 -2.87 5.45
C GLY A 228 -13.19 -3.90 6.55
N GLN A 229 -12.66 -3.68 7.76
CA GLN A 229 -12.90 -4.55 8.91
C GLN A 229 -14.36 -4.52 9.39
N LEU A 230 -14.97 -3.34 9.46
CA LEU A 230 -16.38 -3.18 9.81
C LEU A 230 -17.30 -3.89 8.81
N LEU A 231 -17.06 -3.71 7.50
CA LEU A 231 -17.83 -4.39 6.47
C LEU A 231 -17.67 -5.92 6.54
N THR A 232 -16.44 -6.39 6.77
CA THR A 232 -16.15 -7.82 6.95
C THR A 232 -16.94 -8.39 8.14
N PHE A 233 -16.96 -7.68 9.26
CA PHE A 233 -17.72 -8.06 10.44
C PHE A 233 -19.24 -8.07 10.19
N LEU A 234 -19.79 -7.06 9.54
CA LEU A 234 -21.21 -6.98 9.19
C LEU A 234 -21.62 -8.09 8.22
N LEU A 235 -20.79 -8.38 7.23
CA LEU A 235 -21.03 -9.45 6.26
C LEU A 235 -21.00 -10.83 6.93
N LEU A 236 -20.06 -11.03 7.86
CA LEU A 236 -20.03 -12.23 8.70
C LEU A 236 -21.32 -12.39 9.50
N GLN A 237 -21.80 -11.34 10.17
CA GLN A 237 -23.07 -11.39 10.91
C GLN A 237 -24.27 -11.68 10.00
N TYR A 238 -24.32 -11.08 8.82
CA TYR A 238 -25.38 -11.31 7.85
C TYR A 238 -25.39 -12.77 7.36
N ARG A 239 -24.23 -13.31 6.99
CA ARG A 239 -24.07 -14.71 6.57
C ARG A 239 -24.50 -15.69 7.68
N ILE A 240 -24.20 -15.38 8.94
CA ILE A 240 -24.63 -16.21 10.07
C ILE A 240 -26.16 -16.22 10.22
N LYS A 241 -26.85 -15.10 9.99
CA LYS A 241 -28.32 -15.04 10.05
C LYS A 241 -29.00 -15.85 8.95
N LEU A 242 -28.37 -15.96 7.78
CA LEU A 242 -28.91 -16.71 6.63
C LEU A 242 -28.79 -18.24 6.77
N VAL A 243 -27.86 -18.73 7.57
CA VAL A 243 -27.64 -20.18 7.79
C VAL A 243 -28.57 -20.75 8.88
N ARG A 244 -29.38 -19.89 9.51
CA ARG A 244 -30.34 -20.24 10.56
C ARG A 244 -31.67 -20.66 9.96
#